data_AF-A0A3B9ICA5-F1
#
_entry.id   AF-A0A3B9ICA5-F1
#
_cell.length_a   1.000
_cell.length_b   1.000
_cell.length_c   1.000
_cell.angle_alpha   90.00
_cell.angle_beta   90.00
_cell.angle_gamma   90.00
#
_symmetry.space_group_name_H-M   'P 1'
#
loop_
_entity.id
_entity.type
_entity.pdbx_description
1 polymer ?
#
loop_
_entity_poly.entity_id
_entity_poly.type
_entity_poly.pdbx_seq_one_letter_code
_entity_poly.pdbx_strand_id
1 'polypeptide(L)'
;MTGLCILTSGVMEEVVVDGKTVLQGAPLTIRAFESTLGTPGAWLVAIALALFAFSTILGWEYYGEKALEYLTRSTSAAMAYRILFSVIAFVGCISAFEIAWDIADILNALMIIPNAICMILLVGPLFKDMMDYEKKEKSKK
;
A
#
# COMPACT_ATOMS: atom_id res chain seq x y z
N MET A 1 14.93 3.92 -3.05
CA MET A 1 15.75 2.75 -3.43
C MET A 1 15.39 2.22 -4.81
N THR A 2 14.14 1.81 -5.07
CA THR A 2 13.68 1.37 -6.41
C THR A 2 13.92 2.40 -7.52
N GLY A 3 13.53 3.66 -7.30
CA GLY A 3 13.80 4.73 -8.27
C GLY A 3 15.29 4.99 -8.52
N LEU A 4 16.13 4.85 -7.49
CA LEU A 4 17.58 4.99 -7.63
C LEU A 4 18.17 3.87 -8.48
N CYS A 5 17.79 2.61 -8.22
CA CYS A 5 18.23 1.46 -9.01
C CYS A 5 17.82 1.59 -10.49
N ILE A 6 16.58 2.03 -10.77
CA ILE A 6 16.10 2.24 -12.13
C ILE A 6 16.97 3.30 -12.84
N LEU A 7 17.23 4.43 -12.19
CA LEU A 7 18.05 5.51 -12.76
C LEU A 7 19.51 5.10 -12.99
N THR A 8 20.12 4.35 -12.08
CA THR A 8 21.53 3.93 -12.21
C THR A 8 21.72 2.75 -13.16
N SER A 9 20.68 1.96 -13.42
CA SER A 9 20.74 0.76 -14.27
C SER A 9 20.82 1.05 -15.77
N GLY A 10 20.62 2.30 -16.19
CA GLY A 10 20.57 2.70 -17.61
C GLY A 10 19.31 2.24 -18.37
N VAL A 11 18.44 1.45 -17.73
CA VAL A 11 17.29 0.82 -18.39
C VAL A 11 16.25 1.83 -18.87
N MET A 12 16.18 3.03 -18.26
CA MET A 12 15.26 4.10 -18.70
C MET A 12 15.43 4.48 -20.19
N GLU A 13 16.64 4.38 -20.74
CA GLU A 13 16.90 4.68 -22.16
C GLU A 13 16.47 3.53 -23.09
N GLU A 14 16.53 2.27 -22.63
CA GLU A 14 16.08 1.10 -23.39
C GLU A 14 14.56 0.98 -23.46
N VAL A 15 13.83 1.50 -22.45
CA VAL A 15 12.38 1.34 -22.33
C VAL A 15 11.58 2.50 -22.94
N VAL A 16 12.24 3.50 -23.53
CA VAL A 16 11.57 4.61 -24.22
C VAL A 16 11.83 4.48 -25.72
N VAL A 17 10.87 3.87 -26.42
CA VAL A 17 10.88 3.80 -27.88
C VAL A 17 9.90 4.84 -28.40
N ASP A 18 10.38 5.80 -29.18
CA ASP A 18 9.55 6.83 -29.83
C ASP A 18 8.73 7.70 -28.84
N GLY A 19 9.33 8.03 -27.69
CA GLY A 19 8.71 8.84 -26.63
C GLY A 19 7.65 8.12 -25.79
N LYS A 20 7.45 6.81 -26.00
CA LYS A 20 6.51 5.99 -25.22
C LYS A 20 7.25 5.00 -24.33
N THR A 21 6.92 4.99 -23.04
CA THR A 21 7.46 4.04 -22.07
C THR A 21 6.82 2.66 -22.28
N VAL A 22 7.62 1.67 -22.67
CA VAL A 22 7.13 0.32 -23.03
C VAL A 22 6.96 -0.59 -21.80
N LEU A 23 7.67 -0.33 -20.69
CA LEU A 23 7.55 -1.05 -19.41
C LEU A 23 7.34 -0.04 -18.28
N GLN A 24 6.32 -0.28 -17.45
CA GLN A 24 6.01 0.54 -16.28
C GLN A 24 5.87 -0.34 -15.03
N GLY A 25 6.05 0.26 -13.85
CA GLY A 25 5.82 -0.39 -12.57
C GLY A 25 6.75 -1.60 -12.30
N ALA A 26 6.15 -2.75 -11.99
CA ALA A 26 6.85 -3.94 -11.57
C ALA A 26 7.82 -4.52 -12.63
N PRO A 27 7.40 -4.74 -13.90
CA PRO A 27 8.30 -5.18 -14.98
C PRO A 27 9.54 -4.30 -15.17
N LEU A 28 9.40 -2.97 -15.05
CA LEU A 28 10.52 -2.04 -15.18
C LEU A 28 11.56 -2.25 -14.07
N THR A 29 11.09 -2.46 -12.84
CA THR A 29 11.97 -2.71 -11.69
C THR A 29 12.70 -4.06 -11.83
N ILE A 30 12.00 -5.10 -12.28
CA ILE A 30 12.60 -6.42 -12.53
C ILE A 30 13.71 -6.31 -13.58
N ARG A 31 13.44 -5.59 -14.69
CA ARG A 31 14.41 -5.42 -15.78
C ARG A 31 15.62 -4.56 -15.40
N ALA A 32 15.45 -3.58 -14.51
CA ALA A 32 16.54 -2.79 -13.94
C ALA A 32 17.48 -3.62 -13.05
N PHE A 33 16.92 -4.54 -12.26
CA PHE A 33 17.74 -5.46 -11.46
C PHE A 33 18.38 -6.54 -12.32
N GLU A 34 17.69 -6.99 -13.37
CA GLU A 34 18.26 -7.93 -14.35
C GLU A 34 19.47 -7.34 -15.08
N SER A 35 19.43 -6.07 -15.49
CA SER A 35 20.56 -5.46 -16.20
C SER A 35 21.82 -5.31 -15.34
N THR A 36 21.64 -5.20 -14.02
CA THR A 36 22.75 -4.96 -13.08
C THR A 36 23.28 -6.24 -12.43
N LEU A 37 22.39 -7.18 -12.08
CA LEU A 37 22.68 -8.40 -11.32
C LEU A 37 22.46 -9.68 -12.13
N GLY A 38 22.03 -9.58 -13.38
CA GLY A 38 21.67 -10.71 -14.24
C GLY A 38 20.34 -11.37 -13.83
N THR A 39 20.07 -12.54 -14.42
CA THR A 39 18.86 -13.34 -14.17
C THR A 39 18.56 -13.62 -12.69
N PRO A 40 19.55 -13.85 -11.80
CA PRO A 40 19.27 -14.01 -10.37
C PRO A 40 18.64 -12.76 -9.72
N GLY A 41 19.02 -11.56 -10.18
CA GLY A 41 18.44 -10.30 -9.71
C GLY A 41 16.96 -10.16 -10.06
N ALA A 42 16.57 -10.62 -11.26
CA ALA A 42 15.18 -10.64 -11.70
C ALA A 42 14.30 -11.52 -10.80
N TRP A 43 14.77 -12.75 -10.50
CA TRP A 43 14.05 -13.69 -9.64
C TRP A 43 13.91 -13.18 -8.20
N LEU A 44 14.97 -12.57 -7.66
CA LEU A 44 14.95 -12.00 -6.31
C LEU A 44 13.86 -10.93 -6.19
N VAL A 45 13.80 -9.99 -7.14
CA VAL A 45 12.79 -8.92 -7.12
C VAL A 45 11.39 -9.46 -7.35
N ALA A 46 11.21 -10.42 -8.27
CA ALA A 46 9.90 -11.00 -8.54
C ALA A 46 9.32 -11.70 -7.29
N ILE A 47 10.12 -12.50 -6.57
CA ILE A 47 9.69 -13.18 -5.34
C ILE A 47 9.42 -12.17 -4.23
N ALA A 48 10.32 -11.20 -4.03
CA ALA A 48 10.15 -10.16 -3.03
C ALA A 48 8.87 -9.34 -3.26
N LEU A 49 8.59 -8.97 -4.51
CA LEU A 49 7.40 -8.24 -4.90
C LEU A 49 6.13 -9.07 -4.67
N ALA A 50 6.14 -10.37 -5.01
CA ALA A 50 5.00 -11.25 -4.77
C ALA A 50 4.67 -11.36 -3.28
N LEU A 51 5.67 -11.55 -2.42
CA LEU A 51 5.49 -11.62 -0.97
C LEU A 51 5.02 -10.28 -0.38
N PHE A 52 5.55 -9.17 -0.88
CA PHE A 52 5.18 -7.83 -0.44
C PHE A 52 3.75 -7.46 -0.87
N ALA A 53 3.36 -7.78 -2.11
CA ALA A 53 2.01 -7.58 -2.59
C ALA A 53 1.02 -8.43 -1.79
N PHE A 54 1.35 -9.69 -1.52
CA PHE A 54 0.53 -10.58 -0.72
C PHE A 54 0.30 -10.06 0.71
N SER A 55 1.35 -9.64 1.42
CA SER A 55 1.20 -9.10 2.78
C SER A 55 0.41 -7.79 2.80
N THR A 56 0.57 -6.96 1.78
CA THR A 56 -0.17 -5.71 1.64
C THR A 56 -1.66 -5.98 1.42
N ILE A 57 -2.01 -6.90 0.50
CA ILE A 57 -3.40 -7.30 0.23
C ILE A 57 -4.08 -7.80 1.51
N LEU A 58 -3.41 -8.66 2.30
CA LEU A 58 -3.94 -9.14 3.57
C LEU A 58 -4.14 -8.02 4.60
N GLY A 59 -3.22 -7.06 4.67
CA GLY A 59 -3.35 -5.91 5.56
C GLY A 59 -4.58 -5.06 5.22
N TRP A 60 -4.75 -4.73 3.94
CA TRP A 60 -5.89 -3.93 3.47
C TRP A 60 -7.23 -4.65 3.58
N GLU A 61 -7.24 -5.98 3.38
CA GLU A 61 -8.41 -6.82 3.62
C GLU A 61 -8.87 -6.68 5.08
N TYR A 62 -7.94 -6.89 6.03
CA TYR A 62 -8.24 -6.81 7.45
C TYR A 62 -8.71 -5.41 7.88
N TYR A 63 -8.05 -4.34 7.41
CA TYR A 63 -8.47 -2.97 7.75
C TYR A 63 -9.87 -2.66 7.25
N GLY A 64 -10.21 -3.08 6.02
CA GLY A 64 -11.54 -2.91 5.47
C GLY A 64 -12.60 -3.75 6.19
N GLU A 65 -12.26 -4.99 6.58
CA GLU A 65 -13.13 -5.85 7.39
C GLU A 65 -13.50 -5.14 8.70
N LYS A 66 -12.51 -4.63 9.45
CA LYS A 66 -12.77 -3.96 10.73
C LYS A 66 -13.53 -2.66 10.57
N ALA A 67 -13.28 -1.90 9.50
CA ALA A 67 -14.07 -0.71 9.19
C ALA A 67 -15.54 -1.05 8.91
N LEU A 68 -15.81 -2.14 8.16
CA LEU A 68 -17.16 -2.59 7.87
C LEU A 68 -17.87 -3.15 9.11
N GLU A 69 -17.16 -3.93 9.93
CA GLU A 69 -17.69 -4.42 11.21
C GLU A 69 -18.07 -3.25 12.14
N TYR A 70 -17.24 -2.20 12.20
CA TYR A 70 -17.54 -1.00 12.97
C TYR A 70 -18.81 -0.29 12.48
N LEU A 71 -18.97 -0.17 11.15
CA LEU A 71 -20.11 0.52 10.54
C LEU A 71 -21.41 -0.28 10.68
N THR A 72 -21.37 -1.58 10.43
CA THR A 72 -22.55 -2.46 10.41
C THR A 72 -22.87 -3.04 11.78
N ARG A 73 -21.96 -2.92 12.75
CA ARG A 73 -22.02 -3.55 14.10
C ARG A 73 -22.31 -5.05 14.05
N SER A 74 -21.98 -5.71 12.94
CA SER A 74 -22.30 -7.10 12.69
C SER A 74 -21.05 -7.86 12.25
N THR A 75 -20.73 -8.92 12.99
CA THR A 75 -19.62 -9.84 12.66
C THR A 75 -19.93 -10.71 11.45
N SER A 76 -21.21 -10.83 11.06
CA SER A 76 -21.60 -11.56 9.85
C SER A 76 -21.23 -10.80 8.56
N ALA A 77 -21.03 -9.48 8.64
CA ALA A 77 -20.60 -8.67 7.49
C ALA A 77 -19.13 -8.96 7.09
N ALA A 78 -18.32 -9.48 8.01
CA ALA A 78 -16.91 -9.82 7.75
C ALA A 78 -16.75 -10.90 6.67
N MET A 79 -17.57 -11.94 6.72
CA MET A 79 -17.51 -13.02 5.73
C MET A 79 -17.89 -12.54 4.33
N ALA A 80 -18.92 -11.68 4.24
CA ALA A 80 -19.32 -11.08 2.97
C ALA A 80 -18.20 -10.19 2.40
N TYR A 81 -17.52 -9.42 3.27
CA TYR A 81 -16.38 -8.59 2.88
C TYR A 81 -15.21 -9.42 2.34
N ARG A 82 -14.82 -10.50 3.02
CA ARG A 82 -13.74 -11.41 2.57
C ARG A 82 -13.98 -11.94 1.16
N ILE A 83 -15.21 -12.38 0.89
CA ILE A 83 -15.60 -12.90 -0.44
C ILE A 83 -15.54 -11.78 -1.47
N LEU A 84 -16.13 -10.61 -1.18
CA LEU A 84 -16.13 -9.47 -2.09
C LEU A 84 -14.71 -8.99 -2.39
N PHE A 85 -13.87 -8.84 -1.37
CA PHE A 85 -12.48 -8.41 -1.50
C PHE A 85 -11.66 -9.38 -2.35
N SER A 86 -11.85 -10.69 -2.18
CA SER A 86 -11.18 -11.71 -3.00
C SER A 86 -11.56 -11.60 -4.48
N VAL A 87 -12.84 -11.34 -4.78
CA VAL A 87 -13.31 -11.13 -6.15
C VAL A 87 -12.72 -9.85 -6.74
N ILE A 88 -12.71 -8.75 -5.98
CA ILE A 88 -12.12 -7.48 -6.42
C ILE A 88 -10.61 -7.62 -6.65
N ALA A 89 -9.90 -8.35 -5.79
CA ALA A 89 -8.47 -8.60 -5.97
C ALA A 89 -8.19 -9.37 -7.29
N PHE A 90 -9.02 -10.36 -7.62
CA PHE A 90 -8.95 -11.07 -8.90
C PHE A 90 -9.25 -10.15 -10.09
N VAL A 91 -10.27 -9.30 -9.99
CA VAL A 91 -10.58 -8.28 -11.01
C VAL A 91 -9.40 -7.31 -11.17
N GLY A 92 -8.73 -6.95 -10.08
CA GLY A 92 -7.53 -6.12 -10.10
C GLY A 92 -6.39 -6.72 -10.94
N CYS A 93 -6.24 -8.04 -10.97
CA CYS A 93 -5.24 -8.71 -11.82
C CYS A 93 -5.50 -8.57 -13.33
N ILE A 94 -6.76 -8.35 -13.74
CA ILE A 94 -7.16 -8.21 -15.16
C ILE A 94 -7.48 -6.77 -15.57
N SER A 95 -7.46 -5.84 -14.61
CA SER A 95 -7.78 -4.42 -14.83
C SER A 95 -6.59 -3.65 -15.41
N ALA A 96 -6.87 -2.52 -16.08
CA ALA A 96 -5.82 -1.62 -16.53
C ALA A 96 -5.12 -0.95 -15.32
N PHE A 97 -3.79 -0.84 -15.40
CA PHE A 97 -2.94 -0.30 -14.33
C PHE A 97 -3.39 1.11 -13.90
N GLU A 98 -3.59 2.04 -14.85
CA GLU A 98 -3.92 3.45 -14.57
C GLU A 98 -5.25 3.62 -13.81
N ILE A 99 -6.31 2.92 -14.23
CA ILE A 99 -7.63 3.03 -13.59
C ILE A 99 -7.57 2.60 -12.12
N ALA A 100 -6.79 1.56 -11.81
CA ALA A 100 -6.65 1.08 -10.44
C ALA A 100 -5.95 2.12 -9.54
N TRP A 101 -4.95 2.83 -10.07
CA TRP A 101 -4.27 3.92 -9.36
C TRP A 101 -5.17 5.12 -9.16
N ASP A 102 -5.90 5.56 -10.19
CA ASP A 102 -6.80 6.70 -10.08
C ASP A 102 -7.89 6.47 -9.02
N ILE A 103 -8.49 5.28 -9.01
CA ILE A 103 -9.49 4.91 -7.99
C ILE A 103 -8.84 4.86 -6.61
N ALA A 104 -7.65 4.27 -6.48
CA ALA A 104 -6.95 4.18 -5.21
C ALA A 104 -6.60 5.58 -4.64
N ASP A 105 -6.14 6.50 -5.47
CA ASP A 105 -5.79 7.86 -5.06
C ASP A 105 -7.02 8.64 -4.59
N ILE A 106 -8.15 8.53 -5.32
CA ILE A 106 -9.40 9.17 -4.90
C ILE A 106 -9.91 8.61 -3.57
N LEU A 107 -9.91 7.28 -3.40
CA LEU A 107 -10.37 6.64 -2.17
C LEU A 107 -9.45 6.95 -0.97
N ASN A 108 -8.13 6.97 -1.18
CA ASN A 108 -7.18 7.35 -0.14
C ASN A 108 -7.30 8.84 0.24
N ALA A 109 -7.52 9.71 -0.75
CA ALA A 109 -7.79 11.14 -0.50
C ALA A 109 -9.08 11.32 0.30
N LEU A 110 -10.13 10.55 0.00
CA LEU A 110 -11.38 10.60 0.75
C LEU A 110 -11.20 10.10 2.20
N MET A 111 -10.36 9.07 2.41
CA MET A 111 -10.08 8.52 3.74
C MET A 111 -9.22 9.44 4.60
N ILE A 112 -8.22 10.11 4.03
CA ILE A 112 -7.30 10.96 4.80
C ILE A 112 -7.98 12.23 5.33
N ILE A 113 -8.95 12.79 4.62
CA ILE A 113 -9.66 14.02 5.00
C ILE A 113 -10.29 13.91 6.41
N PRO A 114 -11.22 12.97 6.70
CA PRO A 114 -11.83 12.87 8.02
C PRO A 114 -10.80 12.48 9.09
N ASN A 115 -9.86 11.58 8.78
CA ASN A 115 -8.84 11.15 9.74
C ASN A 115 -7.91 12.29 10.16
N ALA A 116 -7.46 13.12 9.21
CA ALA A 116 -6.62 14.27 9.49
C ALA A 116 -7.36 15.33 10.33
N ILE A 117 -8.63 15.62 10.02
CA ILE A 117 -9.45 16.55 10.80
C ILE A 117 -9.60 16.05 12.25
N CYS A 118 -9.96 14.77 12.43
CA CYS A 118 -10.09 14.17 13.76
C CYS A 118 -8.78 14.23 14.54
N MET A 119 -7.64 13.92 13.91
CA MET A 119 -6.34 14.01 14.56
C MET A 119 -6.06 15.44 15.05
N ILE A 120 -6.24 16.46 14.20
CA ILE A 120 -6.00 17.86 14.57
C ILE A 120 -6.86 18.28 15.77
N LEU A 121 -8.14 17.89 15.79
CA LEU A 121 -9.04 18.18 16.91
C LEU A 121 -8.64 17.44 18.20
N LEU A 122 -8.10 16.23 18.09
CA LEU A 122 -7.71 15.39 19.23
C LEU A 122 -6.31 15.66 19.78
N VAL A 123 -5.47 16.44 19.10
CA VAL A 123 -4.10 16.76 19.54
C VAL A 123 -4.07 17.30 20.98
N GLY A 124 -4.95 18.24 21.33
CA GLY A 124 -4.98 18.86 22.66
C GLY A 124 -5.26 17.85 23.80
N PRO A 125 -6.39 17.13 23.76
CA PRO A 125 -6.69 16.07 24.72
C PRO A 125 -5.60 14.98 24.78
N LEU A 126 -5.06 14.57 23.64
CA LEU A 126 -4.03 13.53 23.57
C LEU A 126 -2.75 13.94 24.31
N PHE A 127 -2.29 15.19 24.17
CA PHE A 127 -1.13 15.69 24.90
C PHE A 127 -1.36 15.70 26.42
N LYS A 128 -2.58 16.03 26.85
CA LYS A 128 -2.94 15.99 28.28
C LYS A 128 -2.88 14.56 28.82
N ASP A 129 -3.49 13.61 28.12
CA ASP A 129 -3.49 12.20 28.51
C ASP A 129 -2.06 11.61 28.51
N MET A 130 -1.22 12.01 27.55
CA MET A 130 0.19 11.60 27.50
C MET A 130 0.97 12.10 28.73
N MET A 131 0.83 13.38 29.10
CA MET A 131 1.48 13.93 30.29
C MET A 131 0.99 13.27 31.58
N ASP A 132 -0.31 12.99 31.67
CA ASP A 132 -0.90 12.34 32.84
C ASP A 132 -0.46 10.87 32.95
N TYR A 133 -0.28 10.19 31.82
CA TYR A 133 0.33 8.85 31.77
C TYR A 133 1.78 8.88 32.24
N GLU A 134 2.59 9.83 31.74
CA GLU A 134 4.01 9.95 32.12
C GLU A 134 4.18 10.25 33.62
N LYS A 135 3.31 11.09 34.20
CA LYS A 135 3.30 11.34 35.66
C LYS A 135 2.97 10.09 36.47
N LYS A 136 2.01 9.28 36.02
CA LYS A 136 1.64 8.01 36.69
C LYS A 136 2.77 6.98 36.62
N GLU A 137 3.45 6.87 35.49
CA GLU A 137 4.64 6.03 35.32
C GLU A 137 5.77 6.46 36.27
N LYS A 138 6.08 7.76 36.33
CA LYS A 138 7.12 8.31 37.22
C LYS A 138 6.81 8.15 38.71
N SER A 139 5.54 8.22 39.10
CA SER A 139 5.12 8.01 40.50
C SER A 139 5.13 6.53 40.95
N LYS A 140 5.25 5.58 40.01
CA LYS A 140 5.38 4.14 40.32
C LYS A 140 6.83 3.69 40.51
N LYS A 141 7.81 4.51 40.14
CA LYS A 141 9.24 4.30 40.42
C LYS A 141 9.63 4.97 41.72
#